data_AF-A0A3Q3FLM3-F1
#
_entry.id   AF-A0A3Q3FLM3-F1
#
_cell.length_a   1.000
_cell.length_b   1.000
_cell.length_c   1.000
_cell.angle_alpha   90.00
_cell.angle_beta   90.00
_cell.angle_gamma   90.00
#
_symmetry.space_group_name_H-M   'P 1'
#
loop_
_entity.id
_entity.type
_entity.pdbx_description
1 polymer ?
#
loop_
_entity_poly.entity_id
_entity_poly.type
_entity_poly.pdbx_seq_one_letter_code
_entity_poly.pdbx_strand_id
1 'polypeptide(L)' 'MAGNLKDREAYERLNYLYQAAHCVLSNNPENAELARFYCFTQKTITRRLVLRQ' A
#
# COMPACT_ATOMS: atom_id res chain seq x y z
N MET A 1 14.15 -1.53 -21.67
CA MET A 1 14.03 -0.87 -20.35
C MET A 1 12.61 -0.31 -20.05
N ALA A 2 11.54 -0.83 -20.65
CA ALA A 2 10.17 -0.34 -20.42
C ALA A 2 9.38 -1.11 -19.33
N GLY A 3 9.89 -2.25 -18.85
CA GLY A 3 9.25 -3.04 -17.80
C GLY A 3 9.35 -2.44 -16.38
N ASN A 4 10.40 -1.66 -16.12
CA ASN A 4 10.74 -1.21 -14.75
C ASN A 4 9.88 -0.04 -14.24
N LEU A 5 9.29 0.76 -15.13
CA LEU A 5 8.51 1.94 -14.73
C LEU A 5 7.15 1.57 -14.13
N LYS A 6 6.47 0.55 -14.67
CA LYS A 6 5.19 0.08 -14.14
C LYS A 6 5.35 -0.54 -12.76
N ASP A 7 6.40 -1.34 -12.59
CA ASP A 7 6.71 -1.96 -11.30
C ASP A 7 7.11 -0.89 -10.28
N ARG A 8 7.92 0.10 -10.69
CA ARG A 8 8.28 1.24 -9.83
C ARG A 8 7.04 2.01 -9.35
N GLU A 9 6.15 2.40 -10.26
CA GLU A 9 4.93 3.12 -9.91
C GLU A 9 4.03 2.28 -8.98
N ALA A 10 3.99 0.97 -9.18
CA ALA A 10 3.29 0.06 -8.29
C ALA A 10 3.92 0.02 -6.89
N TYR A 11 5.25 -0.07 -6.79
CA TYR A 11 5.95 -0.02 -5.51
C TYR A 11 5.76 1.33 -4.80
N GLU A 12 5.76 2.45 -5.53
CA GLU A 12 5.48 3.78 -4.98
C GLU A 12 4.05 3.86 -4.41
N ARG A 13 3.05 3.33 -5.13
CA ARG A 13 1.66 3.22 -4.62
C ARG A 13 1.56 2.33 -3.37
N LEU A 14 2.24 1.19 -3.36
CA LEU A 14 2.24 0.29 -2.21
C LEU A 14 2.89 0.94 -0.98
N ASN A 15 3.98 1.69 -1.17
CA ASN A 15 4.66 2.43 -0.11
C ASN A 15 3.76 3.56 0.43
N TYR A 16 3.07 4.29 -0.45
CA TYR A 16 2.11 5.32 -0.04
C TYR A 16 1.00 4.75 0.86
N LEU A 17 0.40 3.62 0.47
CA LEU A 17 -0.65 2.96 1.27
C LEU A 17 -0.12 2.51 2.64
N TYR A 18 1.11 2.01 2.71
CA TYR A 18 1.74 1.62 3.96
C TYR A 18 1.97 2.81 4.89
N GLN A 19 2.51 3.90 4.37
CA GLN A 19 2.75 5.13 5.14
C GLN A 19 1.43 5.77 5.59
N ALA A 20 0.39 5.76 4.74
CA ALA A 20 -0.94 6.24 5.09
C ALA A 20 -1.55 5.42 6.24
N ALA A 21 -1.44 4.10 6.22
CA ALA A 21 -1.89 3.23 7.32
C ALA A 21 -1.17 3.56 8.63
N HIS A 22 0.15 3.71 8.59
CA HIS A 22 0.93 4.07 9.77
C HIS A 22 0.59 5.47 10.30
N CYS A 23 0.39 6.44 9.40
CA CYS A 23 0.00 7.80 9.73
C CYS A 23 -1.36 7.84 10.43
N VAL A 24 -2.35 7.08 9.95
CA VAL A 24 -3.67 6.98 10.59
C VAL A 24 -3.55 6.43 12.01
N LEU A 25 -2.82 5.34 12.20
CA LEU A 25 -2.63 4.75 13.53
C LEU A 25 -1.88 5.68 14.49
N SER A 26 -0.94 6.48 13.97
CA SER A 26 -0.15 7.43 14.76
C SER A 26 -0.94 8.67 15.17
N ASN A 27 -1.83 9.17 14.30
CA ASN A 27 -2.60 10.39 14.56
C ASN A 27 -3.96 10.11 15.22
N ASN A 28 -4.64 9.03 14.82
CA ASN A 28 -6.00 8.68 15.25
C ASN A 28 -6.12 7.15 15.43
N PRO A 29 -5.59 6.60 16.55
CA PRO A 29 -5.56 5.15 16.79
C PRO A 29 -6.95 4.51 16.87
N GLU A 30 -8.00 5.27 17.21
CA GLU A 30 -9.40 4.80 17.20
C GLU A 30 -9.89 4.47 15.78
N ASN A 31 -9.33 5.09 14.75
CA ASN A 31 -9.69 4.84 13.36
C ASN A 31 -8.90 3.67 12.74
N ALA A 32 -8.79 2.56 13.48
CA ALA A 32 -8.04 1.37 13.07
C ALA A 32 -8.64 0.71 11.81
N GLU A 33 -9.95 0.86 11.57
CA GLU A 33 -10.64 0.36 10.37
C GLU A 33 -10.04 0.96 9.09
N LEU A 34 -9.73 2.26 9.09
CA LEU A 34 -9.13 2.92 7.93
C LEU A 34 -7.70 2.40 7.65
N ALA A 35 -6.91 2.17 8.69
CA ALA A 35 -5.59 1.55 8.55
C ALA A 35 -5.68 0.11 8.02
N ARG A 36 -6.65 -0.68 8.50
CA ARG A 36 -6.94 -2.03 7.97
C ARG A 36 -7.33 -1.98 6.50
N PHE A 37 -8.15 -1.02 6.10
CA PHE A 37 -8.56 -0.84 4.71
C PHE A 37 -7.36 -0.53 3.79
N TYR A 38 -6.44 0.34 4.22
CA TYR A 38 -5.21 0.61 3.46
C TYR A 38 -4.32 -0.63 3.30
N CYS A 39 -4.10 -1.39 4.38
CA CYS A 39 -3.35 -2.65 4.32
C CYS A 39 -4.04 -3.71 3.44
N PHE A 40 -5.37 -3.82 3.51
CA PHE A 40 -6.14 -4.73 2.66
C PHE A 40 -6.03 -4.37 1.18
N THR A 41 -6.12 -3.07 0.87
CA THR A 41 -5.95 -2.54 -0.49
C THR A 41 -4.55 -2.81 -1.02
N GLN A 42 -3.52 -2.57 -0.20
CA GLN A 42 -2.13 -2.88 -0.52
C GLN A 42 -1.97 -4.36 -0.89
N LYS A 43 -2.47 -5.28 -0.06
CA LYS A 43 -2.40 -6.73 -0.30
C LYS A 43 -3.15 -7.16 -1.56
N THR A 44 -4.24 -6.47 -1.90
CA THR A 44 -5.01 -6.71 -3.13
C THR A 44 -4.23 -6.28 -4.37
N ILE A 45 -3.57 -5.11 -4.32
CA ILE A 45 -2.73 -4.60 -5.41
C ILE A 45 -1.52 -5.51 -5.63
N THR A 46 -0.80 -5.89 -4.57
CA THR A 46 0.35 -6.81 -4.66
C THR A 46 -0.04 -8.13 -5.33
N ARG A 47 -1.19 -8.70 -4.96
CA ARG A 47 -1.70 -9.94 -5.58
C ARG A 47 -2.06 -9.77 -7.05
N ARG A 48 -2.75 -8.68 -7.41
CA ARG A 48 -3.18 -8.41 -8.80
C ARG A 48 -2.02 -8.16 -9.73
N LEU A 49 -0.98 -7.48 -9.25
CA LEU A 49 0.20 -7.15 -10.02
C LEU A 49 1.27 -8.26 -9.99
N VAL A 50 1.00 -9.37 -9.27
CA VAL A 50 1.95 -10.48 -9.08
C VAL A 50 3.32 -9.98 -8.63
N LEU A 51 3.32 -8.93 -7.81
CA LEU A 51 4.54 -8.37 -7.25
C LEU A 51 5.02 -9.32 -6.17
N ARG A 52 6.25 -9.78 -6.33
CA ARG A 52 6.90 -10.68 -5.38
C ARG A 52 7.40 -9.81 -4.22
N GLN A 53 6.88 -10.06 -3.01
CA GLN A 53 7.34 -9.39 -1.79
C GLN A 53 8.78 -9.76 -1.46
#